data_AF-A0A2H3DGY2-F1
#
_entry.id   AF-A0A2H3DGY2-F1
#
_cell.length_a   1.000
_cell.length_b   1.000
_cell.length_c   1.000
_cell.angle_alpha   90.00
_cell.angle_beta   90.00
_cell.angle_gamma   90.00
#
_symmetry.space_group_name_H-M   'P 1'
#
loop_
_entity.id
_entity.type
_entity.pdbx_description
1 polymer ?
#
loop_
_entity_poly.entity_id
_entity_poly.type
_entity_poly.pdbx_seq_one_letter_code
_entity_poly.pdbx_strand_id
1 'polypeptide(L)'
;TDAHAESIKRTLDGSQPKLCEYDAEIEALEETLAYLKKGRADLAHTISVYKTYLAPIRRLPVELLRKIFSEACTFVEFPIDGAREIQSPSQIPLRIASVCSYWRDICLSFPQLWSV
;
A
#
# COMPACT_ATOMS: atom_id res chain seq x y z
N THR A 1 61.52 -2.78 -22.42
CA THR A 1 60.10 -2.50 -22.74
C THR A 1 59.24 -3.75 -22.66
N ASP A 2 59.73 -4.95 -23.02
CA ASP A 2 58.98 -6.22 -22.83
C ASP A 2 58.81 -6.68 -21.37
N ALA A 3 59.83 -6.55 -20.53
CA ALA A 3 59.75 -7.02 -19.13
C ALA A 3 58.66 -6.32 -18.29
N HIS A 4 58.31 -5.08 -18.65
CA HIS A 4 57.24 -4.33 -17.98
C HIS A 4 55.86 -4.84 -18.41
N ALA A 5 55.67 -5.15 -19.70
CA ALA A 5 54.44 -5.72 -20.23
C ALA A 5 54.17 -7.13 -19.64
N GLU A 6 55.21 -7.94 -19.47
CA GLU A 6 55.11 -9.27 -18.85
C GLU A 6 54.66 -9.21 -17.39
N SER A 7 55.18 -8.22 -16.64
CA SER A 7 54.82 -7.98 -15.24
C SER A 7 53.35 -7.54 -15.08
N ILE A 8 52.89 -6.67 -15.98
CA ILE A 8 51.48 -6.24 -16.02
C ILE A 8 50.56 -7.41 -16.33
N LYS A 9 50.91 -8.25 -17.32
CA LYS A 9 50.13 -9.46 -17.64
C LYS A 9 49.98 -10.39 -16.45
N ARG A 10 51.08 -10.72 -15.75
CA ARG A 10 51.01 -11.58 -14.55
C ARG A 10 50.13 -10.99 -13.45
N THR A 11 50.17 -9.67 -13.28
CA THR A 11 49.35 -8.99 -12.28
C THR A 11 47.87 -9.05 -12.66
N LEU A 12 47.55 -8.88 -13.93
CA LEU A 12 46.20 -9.01 -14.48
C LEU A 12 45.68 -10.44 -14.33
N ASP A 13 46.49 -11.43 -14.72
CA ASP A 13 46.16 -12.86 -14.63
C ASP A 13 45.88 -13.30 -13.18
N GLY A 14 46.61 -12.74 -12.21
CA GLY A 14 46.38 -13.00 -10.78
C GLY A 14 45.18 -12.25 -10.19
N SER A 15 44.72 -11.17 -10.83
CA SER A 15 43.59 -10.36 -10.36
C SER A 15 42.24 -10.83 -10.94
N GLN A 16 42.26 -11.39 -12.14
CA GLN A 16 41.08 -11.90 -12.83
C GLN A 16 40.28 -12.97 -12.05
N PRO A 17 40.89 -13.98 -11.40
CA PRO A 17 40.12 -14.95 -10.62
C PRO A 17 39.42 -14.31 -9.41
N LYS A 18 40.07 -13.35 -8.74
CA LYS A 18 39.44 -12.62 -7.62
C LYS A 18 38.25 -11.78 -8.06
N LEU A 19 38.32 -11.20 -9.26
CA LEU A 19 37.18 -10.48 -9.83
C LEU A 19 36.01 -11.44 -10.06
N CYS A 20 36.25 -12.61 -10.66
CA CYS A 20 35.22 -13.62 -10.85
C CYS A 20 34.64 -14.15 -9.53
N GLU A 21 35.46 -14.33 -8.49
CA GLU A 21 35.00 -14.69 -7.15
C GLU A 21 34.06 -13.64 -6.58
N TYR A 22 34.43 -12.35 -6.65
CA TYR A 22 33.56 -11.27 -6.20
C TYR A 22 32.28 -11.15 -7.01
N ASP A 23 32.35 -11.30 -8.34
CA ASP A 23 31.15 -11.25 -9.20
C ASP A 23 30.17 -12.38 -8.84
N ALA A 24 30.68 -13.60 -8.59
CA ALA A 24 29.86 -14.73 -8.17
C ALA A 24 29.24 -14.52 -6.77
N GLU A 25 29.98 -13.93 -5.84
CA GLU A 25 29.47 -13.59 -4.51
C GLU A 25 28.41 -12.48 -4.58
N ILE A 26 28.62 -11.47 -5.42
CA ILE A 26 27.64 -10.42 -5.69
C ILE A 26 26.35 -11.03 -6.25
N GLU A 27 26.44 -11.89 -7.25
CA GLU A 27 25.27 -12.55 -7.86
C GLU A 27 24.48 -13.34 -6.81
N ALA A 28 25.15 -14.15 -6.00
CA ALA A 28 24.50 -14.93 -4.93
C ALA A 28 23.83 -14.04 -3.86
N LEU A 29 24.46 -12.93 -3.49
CA LEU A 29 23.89 -11.97 -2.54
C LEU A 29 22.69 -11.22 -3.15
N GLU A 30 22.75 -10.87 -4.43
CA GLU A 30 21.64 -10.24 -5.14
C GLU A 30 20.41 -11.16 -5.23
N GLU A 31 20.61 -12.45 -5.50
CA GLU A 31 19.54 -13.45 -5.47
C GLU A 31 18.91 -13.56 -4.07
N THR A 32 19.75 -13.65 -3.04
CA THR A 32 19.30 -13.70 -1.64
C THR A 32 18.49 -12.45 -1.27
N LEU A 33 18.98 -11.28 -1.68
CA LEU A 33 18.33 -10.00 -1.45
C LEU A 33 17.00 -9.89 -2.20
N ALA A 34 16.92 -10.40 -3.42
CA ALA A 34 15.68 -10.46 -4.20
C ALA A 34 14.64 -11.35 -3.50
N TYR A 35 15.05 -12.54 -3.04
CA TYR A 35 14.20 -13.46 -2.27
C TYR A 35 13.64 -12.80 -1.00
N LEU A 36 14.50 -12.17 -0.19
CA LEU A 36 14.09 -11.50 1.04
C LEU A 36 13.17 -10.30 0.78
N LYS A 37 13.44 -9.50 -0.26
CA LYS A 37 12.57 -8.39 -0.67
C LYS A 37 11.17 -8.87 -1.03
N LYS A 38 11.07 -9.97 -1.77
CA LYS A 38 9.80 -10.59 -2.13
C LYS A 38 9.05 -11.06 -0.88
N GLY A 39 9.69 -11.86 -0.02
CA GLY A 39 9.08 -12.34 1.22
C GLY A 39 8.61 -11.20 2.13
N ARG A 40 9.38 -10.11 2.23
CA ARG A 40 9.00 -8.90 2.96
C ARG A 40 7.75 -8.25 2.36
N ALA A 41 7.67 -8.12 1.04
CA ALA A 41 6.53 -7.51 0.37
C ALA A 41 5.24 -8.32 0.59
N ASP A 42 5.33 -9.64 0.45
CA ASP A 42 4.20 -10.56 0.65
C ASP A 42 3.70 -10.52 2.10
N LEU A 43 4.61 -10.51 3.07
CA LEU A 43 4.26 -10.41 4.49
C LEU A 43 3.67 -9.03 4.84
N ALA A 44 4.24 -7.95 4.32
CA ALA A 44 3.72 -6.60 4.53
C ALA A 44 2.30 -6.46 3.97
N HIS A 45 2.04 -7.02 2.80
CA HIS A 45 0.70 -7.09 2.21
C HIS A 45 -0.27 -7.85 3.12
N THR A 46 0.12 -9.05 3.56
CA THR A 46 -0.68 -9.89 4.46
C THR A 46 -1.03 -9.18 5.78
N ILE A 47 -0.05 -8.53 6.41
CA ILE A 47 -0.26 -7.74 7.63
C ILE A 47 -1.24 -6.59 7.39
N SER A 48 -1.11 -5.88 6.25
CA SER A 48 -2.01 -4.79 5.89
C SER A 48 -3.46 -5.27 5.74
N VAL A 49 -3.67 -6.41 5.08
CA VAL A 49 -4.98 -7.04 4.93
C VAL A 49 -5.58 -7.38 6.31
N TYR A 50 -4.83 -8.04 7.18
CA TYR A 50 -5.31 -8.37 8.53
C TYR A 50 -5.62 -7.14 9.38
N LYS A 51 -4.78 -6.11 9.34
CA LYS A 51 -5.06 -4.83 10.01
C LYS A 51 -6.37 -4.22 9.51
N THR A 52 -6.65 -4.33 8.21
CA THR A 52 -7.90 -3.85 7.64
C THR A 52 -9.09 -4.66 8.18
N TYR A 53 -8.97 -5.99 8.32
CA TYR A 53 -10.01 -6.82 8.96
C TYR A 53 -10.23 -6.52 10.44
N LEU A 54 -9.17 -6.19 11.18
CA LEU A 54 -9.23 -5.86 12.59
C LEU A 54 -9.67 -4.41 12.85
N ALA A 55 -9.83 -3.60 11.80
CA ALA A 55 -10.27 -2.22 11.93
C ALA A 55 -11.61 -2.16 12.69
N PRO A 56 -11.74 -1.29 13.72
CA PRO A 56 -12.95 -1.22 14.55
C PRO A 56 -14.24 -1.08 13.74
N ILE A 57 -14.15 -0.38 12.61
CA ILE A 57 -15.27 -0.12 11.71
C ILE A 57 -15.86 -1.39 11.07
N ARG A 58 -15.07 -2.46 10.88
CA ARG A 58 -15.56 -3.75 10.38
C ARG A 58 -16.15 -4.63 11.47
N ARG A 59 -15.91 -4.29 12.74
CA ARG A 59 -16.50 -4.97 13.91
C ARG A 59 -17.85 -4.39 14.30
N LEU A 60 -18.21 -3.23 13.74
CA LEU A 60 -19.49 -2.60 13.99
C LEU A 60 -20.59 -3.32 13.17
N PRO A 61 -21.71 -3.71 13.79
CA PRO A 61 -22.87 -4.21 13.07
C PRO A 61 -23.29 -3.25 11.96
N VAL A 62 -23.67 -3.81 10.80
CA VAL A 62 -24.04 -3.04 9.62
C VAL A 62 -25.26 -2.14 9.86
N GLU A 63 -26.13 -2.49 10.81
CA GLU A 63 -27.26 -1.69 11.27
C GLU A 63 -26.80 -0.36 11.87
N LEU A 64 -25.74 -0.38 12.69
CA LEU A 64 -25.18 0.81 13.32
C LEU A 64 -24.46 1.69 12.31
N LEU A 65 -23.73 1.10 11.36
CA LEU A 65 -23.12 1.84 10.25
C LEU A 65 -24.17 2.54 9.40
N ARG A 66 -25.25 1.83 9.04
CA ARG A 66 -26.38 2.42 8.29
C ARG A 66 -26.99 3.59 9.04
N LYS A 67 -27.21 3.45 10.36
CA LYS A 67 -27.71 4.55 11.19
C LYS A 67 -26.76 5.74 11.16
N ILE A 68 -25.46 5.53 11.38
CA ILE A 68 -24.45 6.60 11.33
C ILE A 68 -24.46 7.30 9.96
N PHE A 69 -24.54 6.54 8.87
CA PHE A 69 -24.57 7.10 7.50
C PHE A 69 -25.83 7.91 7.25
N SER A 70 -27.00 7.43 7.69
CA SER A 70 -28.26 8.18 7.58
C SER A 70 -28.19 9.50 8.35
N GLU A 71 -27.74 9.45 9.62
CA GLU A 71 -27.55 10.66 10.42
C GLU A 71 -26.60 11.62 9.71
N ALA A 72 -25.43 11.14 9.25
CA ALA A 72 -24.46 11.96 8.54
C ALA A 72 -25.04 12.66 7.29
N CYS A 73 -25.91 11.98 6.54
CA CYS A 73 -26.57 12.57 5.36
C CYS A 73 -27.62 13.64 5.72
N THR A 74 -28.11 13.66 6.96
CA THR A 74 -29.05 14.69 7.45
C THR A 74 -28.35 15.91 8.07
N PHE A 75 -27.07 15.78 8.46
CA PHE A 75 -26.29 16.89 9.01
C PHE A 75 -25.72 17.78 7.89
N VAL A 76 -26.45 18.83 7.54
CA VAL A 76 -26.06 19.84 6.52
C VAL A 76 -24.85 20.71 6.97
N GLU A 77 -24.51 20.69 8.27
CA GLU A 77 -23.54 21.61 8.87
C GLU A 77 -22.20 20.99 9.31
N PHE A 78 -21.75 19.84 8.78
CA PHE A 78 -20.38 19.39 9.07
C PHE A 78 -19.37 20.18 8.22
N PRO A 79 -18.56 21.09 8.79
CA PRO A 79 -17.52 21.79 8.04
C PRO A 79 -16.32 20.84 8.00
N ILE A 80 -16.22 20.02 6.95
CA ILE A 80 -15.15 19.01 6.88
C ILE A 80 -13.80 19.65 6.48
N ASP A 81 -13.80 20.86 5.91
CA ASP A 81 -12.57 21.50 5.40
C ASP A 81 -12.46 23.00 5.78
N GLY A 82 -13.09 23.44 6.87
CA GLY A 82 -13.05 24.84 7.34
C GLY A 82 -13.82 25.84 6.47
N ALA A 83 -14.23 25.45 5.26
CA ALA A 83 -15.19 26.18 4.43
C ALA A 83 -16.62 25.75 4.80
N ARG A 84 -17.47 26.72 5.14
CA ARG A 84 -18.93 26.56 5.24
C ARG A 84 -19.55 26.48 3.85
N GLU A 85 -19.09 25.57 3.01
CA GLU A 85 -19.84 25.24 1.80
C GLU A 85 -21.04 24.39 2.23
N ILE A 86 -22.23 24.90 1.91
CA ILE A 86 -23.49 24.17 2.07
C ILE A 86 -23.35 22.89 1.25
N GLN A 87 -23.15 21.76 1.92
CA GLN A 87 -22.98 20.49 1.24
C GLN A 87 -24.29 20.16 0.54
N SER A 88 -24.24 19.86 -0.76
CA SER A 88 -25.40 19.23 -1.40
C SER A 88 -25.61 17.88 -0.70
N PRO A 89 -26.83 17.56 -0.21
CA PRO A 89 -27.12 16.28 0.44
C PRO A 89 -26.69 15.07 -0.40
N SER A 90 -26.68 15.22 -1.73
CA SER A 90 -26.20 14.22 -2.70
C SER A 90 -24.70 13.90 -2.63
N GLN A 91 -23.86 14.74 -2.00
CA GLN A 91 -22.41 14.55 -1.94
C GLN A 91 -21.94 13.77 -0.71
N ILE A 92 -22.73 13.74 0.37
CA ILE A 92 -22.38 13.05 1.61
C ILE A 92 -22.30 11.52 1.40
N PRO A 93 -23.28 10.86 0.77
CA PRO A 93 -23.19 9.43 0.47
C PRO A 93 -21.99 9.07 -0.41
N LEU A 94 -21.61 9.94 -1.35
CA LEU A 94 -20.42 9.77 -2.20
C LEU A 94 -19.13 9.82 -1.39
N ARG A 95 -19.03 10.76 -0.44
CA ARG A 95 -17.87 10.86 0.48
C ARG A 95 -17.79 9.67 1.42
N ILE A 96 -18.92 9.20 1.95
CA ILE A 96 -18.96 7.98 2.78
C ILE A 96 -18.49 6.77 1.93
N ALA A 97 -19.02 6.63 0.71
CA ALA A 97 -18.65 5.54 -0.20
C ALA A 97 -17.20 5.61 -0.71
N SER A 98 -16.50 6.75 -0.55
CA SER A 98 -15.09 6.88 -0.95
C SER A 98 -14.10 6.38 0.11
N VAL A 99 -14.53 6.24 1.38
CA VAL A 99 -13.65 5.86 2.50
C VAL A 99 -13.00 4.49 2.31
N CYS A 100 -13.79 3.46 1.99
CA CYS A 100 -13.28 2.12 1.68
C CYS A 100 -14.31 1.28 0.90
N SER A 101 -13.89 0.13 0.38
CA SER A 101 -14.80 -0.80 -0.33
C SER A 101 -15.98 -1.25 0.53
N TYR A 102 -15.74 -1.57 1.81
CA TYR A 102 -16.80 -2.01 2.72
C TYR A 102 -17.89 -0.94 2.92
N TRP A 103 -17.51 0.33 3.04
CA TRP A 103 -18.49 1.43 3.17
C TRP A 103 -19.24 1.65 1.88
N ARG A 104 -18.55 1.55 0.75
CA ARG A 104 -19.17 1.60 -0.58
C ARG A 104 -20.23 0.53 -0.75
N ASP A 105 -19.91 -0.72 -0.40
CA ASP A 105 -20.84 -1.85 -0.50
C ASP A 105 -22.08 -1.61 0.36
N ILE A 106 -21.91 -1.11 1.58
CA ILE A 106 -23.03 -0.73 2.46
C ILE A 106 -23.87 0.38 1.82
N CYS A 107 -23.25 1.47 1.36
CA CYS A 107 -23.96 2.58 0.73
C CYS A 107 -24.74 2.15 -0.51
N LEU A 108 -24.17 1.27 -1.34
CA LEU A 108 -24.84 0.72 -2.52
C LEU A 108 -25.99 -0.22 -2.15
N SER A 109 -25.86 -0.97 -1.05
CA SER A 109 -26.92 -1.84 -0.52
C SER A 109 -28.06 -1.08 0.18
N PHE A 110 -27.91 0.23 0.39
CA PHE A 110 -28.87 1.05 1.13
C PHE A 110 -29.28 2.30 0.31
N PRO A 111 -30.16 2.13 -0.71
CA PRO A 111 -30.57 3.19 -1.63
C PRO A 111 -31.16 4.43 -0.97
N GLN A 112 -31.71 4.30 0.25
CA GLN A 112 -32.31 5.40 1.01
C GLN A 112 -31.33 6.52 1.35
N LEU A 113 -30.02 6.24 1.35
CA LEU A 113 -28.99 7.28 1.52
C LEU A 113 -28.92 8.24 0.33
N TRP A 114 -29.43 7.82 -0.83
CA TRP A 114 -29.32 8.54 -2.10
C TRP A 114 -30.61 9.25 -2.51
N SER A 115 -31.70 9.04 -1.76
CA SER A 115 -33.02 9.61 -2.03
C SER A 115 -33.28 10.92 -1.28
N VAL A 116 -32.21 11.62 -0.85
CA VAL A 116 -32.29 12.88 -0.10
C VAL A 116 -32.48 14.06 -1.05
#